data_AF-A0A6P2B4W1-F1
#
_entry.id   AF-A0A6P2B4W1-F1
#
_cell.length_a   1.000
_cell.length_b   1.000
_cell.length_c   1.000
_cell.angle_alpha   90.00
_cell.angle_beta   90.00
_cell.angle_gamma   90.00
#
_symmetry.space_group_name_H-M   'P 1'
#
loop_
_entity.id
_entity.type
_entity.pdbx_description
1 polymer ?
#
loop_
_entity_poly.entity_id
_entity_poly.type
_entity_poly.pdbx_seq_one_letter_code
_entity_poly.pdbx_strand_id
1 'polypeptide(L)'
;MNRFERLLYKLAQKYTPQQIPRPQEMQANPADPTAHIRRLARRLAFDGVLVLVGEVPPEVRTAQIIHVEDWVQSYSRLYRVLTEALLPSYAEIEAFYADSQMPVAVVLRGQALPVLGIMAGYIVPYVALRQDKATQSSAEVSALIDLMLKALAADDLTPAQTDDLKMQCAGAIKRIMNATLKQISLTDFERPALALVRRPRQQAEPSFDMTYIETDDPQTPSEQLFRVPLPTRNPSGTPSTSRRPPVPPLPDDGDDSTASNPPSGRPINRRDR
;
A
#
# COMPACT_ATOMS: atom_id res chain seq x y z
N MET A 1 7.05 -18.43 -11.07
CA MET A 1 6.07 -17.52 -10.44
C MET A 1 6.74 -16.18 -10.21
N ASN A 2 6.17 -15.09 -10.73
CA ASN A 2 6.77 -13.76 -10.65
C ASN A 2 6.83 -13.27 -9.18
N ARG A 3 7.81 -12.44 -8.81
CA ARG A 3 7.89 -11.82 -7.47
C ARG A 3 6.60 -11.10 -7.09
N PHE A 4 6.10 -10.20 -7.96
CA PHE A 4 4.89 -9.42 -7.68
C PHE A 4 3.66 -10.32 -7.57
N GLU A 5 3.62 -11.38 -8.37
CA GLU A 5 2.58 -12.40 -8.24
C GLU A 5 2.61 -13.03 -6.83
N ARG A 6 3.75 -13.55 -6.38
CA ARG A 6 3.91 -14.11 -5.02
C ARG A 6 3.52 -13.12 -3.93
N LEU A 7 3.92 -11.86 -4.08
CA LEU A 7 3.58 -10.77 -3.18
C LEU A 7 2.07 -10.56 -3.10
N LEU A 8 1.38 -10.43 -4.23
CA LEU A 8 -0.08 -10.27 -4.26
C LEU A 8 -0.80 -11.48 -3.67
N TYR A 9 -0.31 -12.71 -3.88
CA TYR A 9 -0.88 -13.91 -3.24
C TYR A 9 -0.71 -13.88 -1.72
N LYS A 10 0.46 -13.50 -1.21
CA LYS A 10 0.68 -13.34 0.23
C LYS A 10 -0.24 -12.29 0.83
N LEU A 11 -0.41 -11.16 0.15
CA LEU A 11 -1.36 -10.12 0.58
C LEU A 11 -2.80 -10.62 0.55
N ALA A 12 -3.21 -11.33 -0.51
CA ALA A 12 -4.54 -11.92 -0.60
C ALA A 12 -4.78 -12.96 0.50
N GLN A 13 -3.82 -13.84 0.80
CA GLN A 13 -3.93 -14.79 1.91
C GLN A 13 -4.12 -14.09 3.26
N LYS A 14 -3.42 -12.96 3.48
CA LYS A 14 -3.46 -12.23 4.74
C LYS A 14 -4.74 -11.40 4.93
N TYR A 15 -5.19 -10.72 3.88
CA TYR A 15 -6.26 -9.73 3.99
C TYR A 15 -7.59 -10.18 3.36
N THR A 16 -7.55 -11.03 2.34
CA THR A 16 -8.72 -11.41 1.53
C THR A 16 -8.67 -12.87 1.06
N PRO A 17 -8.60 -13.86 1.98
CA PRO A 17 -8.38 -15.26 1.61
C PRO A 17 -9.44 -15.80 0.64
N GLN A 18 -10.66 -15.25 0.68
CA GLN A 18 -11.77 -15.56 -0.23
C GLN A 18 -11.51 -15.18 -1.71
N GLN A 19 -10.52 -14.32 -1.99
CA GLN A 19 -10.25 -13.80 -3.33
C GLN A 19 -9.10 -14.48 -4.06
N ILE A 20 -8.43 -15.44 -3.42
CA ILE A 20 -7.32 -16.18 -4.02
C ILE A 20 -7.84 -16.85 -5.31
N PRO A 21 -7.27 -16.52 -6.49
CA PRO A 21 -7.67 -17.12 -7.74
C PRO A 21 -7.57 -18.65 -7.68
N ARG A 22 -8.61 -19.34 -8.17
CA ARG A 22 -8.55 -20.79 -8.36
C ARG A 22 -7.50 -21.13 -9.41
N PRO A 23 -6.87 -22.33 -9.37
CA PRO A 23 -5.88 -22.73 -10.37
C PRO A 23 -6.36 -22.60 -11.83
N GLN A 24 -7.65 -22.79 -12.07
CA GLN A 24 -8.29 -22.61 -13.38
C GLN A 24 -8.30 -21.14 -13.85
N GLU A 25 -8.47 -20.18 -12.93
CA GLU A 25 -8.46 -18.74 -13.25
C GLU A 25 -7.06 -18.23 -13.58
N MET A 26 -6.01 -18.89 -13.04
CA MET A 26 -4.60 -18.59 -13.36
C MET A 26 -4.24 -18.97 -14.80
N GLN A 27 -4.91 -19.98 -15.38
CA GLN A 27 -4.64 -20.48 -16.73
C GLN A 27 -5.58 -19.92 -17.80
N ALA A 28 -6.55 -19.08 -17.39
CA ALA A 28 -7.69 -18.70 -18.22
C ALA A 28 -7.36 -17.86 -19.46
N ASN A 29 -6.17 -17.26 -19.58
CA ASN A 29 -5.79 -16.48 -20.76
C ASN A 29 -4.31 -16.67 -21.13
N PRO A 30 -3.99 -17.61 -22.04
CA PRO A 30 -2.61 -17.82 -22.49
C PRO A 30 -2.05 -16.64 -23.30
N ALA A 31 -2.91 -15.78 -23.87
CA ALA A 31 -2.47 -14.61 -24.64
C ALA A 31 -1.97 -13.46 -23.74
N ASP A 32 -2.35 -13.46 -22.46
CA ASP A 32 -1.90 -12.47 -21.50
C ASP A 32 -1.66 -13.12 -20.13
N PRO A 33 -0.44 -13.63 -19.88
CA PRO A 33 -0.09 -14.30 -18.64
C PRO A 33 -0.02 -13.35 -17.44
N THR A 34 -0.26 -12.05 -17.62
CA THR A 34 -0.26 -11.06 -16.54
C THR A 34 -1.65 -10.56 -16.19
N ALA A 35 -2.68 -10.94 -16.96
CA ALA A 35 -4.05 -10.53 -16.72
C ALA A 35 -4.58 -10.95 -15.34
N HIS A 36 -4.17 -12.11 -14.82
CA HIS A 36 -4.59 -12.54 -13.47
C HIS A 36 -3.93 -11.72 -12.37
N ILE A 37 -2.66 -11.33 -12.54
CA ILE A 37 -1.95 -10.42 -11.62
C ILE A 37 -2.70 -9.10 -11.54
N ARG A 38 -3.08 -8.53 -12.69
CA ARG A 38 -3.81 -7.24 -12.73
C ARG A 38 -5.21 -7.33 -12.12
N ARG A 39 -5.93 -8.43 -12.37
CA ARG A 39 -7.21 -8.71 -11.70
C ARG A 39 -7.05 -8.86 -10.18
N LEU A 40 -6.01 -9.54 -9.71
CA LEU A 40 -5.78 -9.75 -8.28
C LEU A 40 -5.43 -8.44 -7.57
N ALA A 41 -4.50 -7.65 -8.14
CA ALA A 41 -4.16 -6.32 -7.62
C ALA A 41 -5.38 -5.39 -7.58
N ARG A 42 -6.25 -5.47 -8.60
CA ARG A 42 -7.53 -4.74 -8.64
C ARG A 42 -8.46 -5.17 -7.52
N ARG A 43 -8.67 -6.48 -7.34
CA ARG A 43 -9.57 -7.03 -6.31
C ARG A 43 -9.10 -6.65 -4.91
N LEU A 44 -7.80 -6.78 -4.61
CA LEU A 44 -7.20 -6.33 -3.34
C LEU A 44 -7.54 -4.87 -3.00
N ALA A 45 -7.53 -3.97 -3.99
CA ALA A 45 -7.87 -2.56 -3.76
C ALA A 45 -9.34 -2.39 -3.34
N PHE A 46 -10.26 -3.24 -3.82
CA PHE A 46 -11.66 -3.25 -3.39
C PHE A 46 -11.86 -3.78 -1.97
N ASP A 47 -10.91 -4.49 -1.38
CA ASP A 47 -10.92 -4.87 0.05
C ASP A 47 -9.96 -4.02 0.88
N GLY A 48 -9.55 -2.88 0.35
CA GLY A 48 -8.83 -1.88 1.12
C GLY A 48 -7.31 -2.04 1.09
N VAL A 49 -6.76 -2.81 0.14
CA VAL A 49 -5.33 -3.05 -0.03
C VAL A 49 -4.87 -2.61 -1.41
N LEU A 50 -4.31 -1.41 -1.51
CA LEU A 50 -3.75 -0.86 -2.75
C LEU A 50 -2.24 -1.13 -2.81
N VAL A 51 -1.78 -1.81 -3.86
CA VAL A 51 -0.35 -2.10 -4.07
C VAL A 51 0.22 -1.14 -5.10
N LEU A 52 1.27 -0.43 -4.70
CA LEU A 52 2.04 0.49 -5.52
C LEU A 52 3.42 -0.12 -5.80
N VAL A 53 3.87 -0.05 -7.06
CA VAL A 53 5.20 -0.49 -7.46
C VAL A 53 5.94 0.66 -8.13
N GLY A 54 7.17 0.91 -7.68
CA GLY A 54 8.01 2.01 -8.16
C GLY A 54 9.43 1.57 -8.44
N GLU A 55 9.99 2.03 -9.55
CA GLU A 55 11.40 1.91 -9.86
C GLU A 55 12.13 3.17 -9.40
N VAL A 56 13.18 3.00 -8.59
CA VAL A 56 14.02 4.09 -8.11
C VAL A 56 15.15 4.29 -9.14
N PRO A 57 15.28 5.49 -9.75
CA PRO A 57 16.35 5.76 -10.70
C PRO A 57 17.73 5.54 -10.06
N PRO A 58 18.72 5.01 -10.81
CA PRO A 58 20.07 4.78 -10.29
C PRO A 58 20.70 6.01 -9.63
N GLU A 59 20.38 7.21 -10.13
CA GLU A 59 20.95 8.49 -9.71
C GLU A 59 20.56 8.85 -8.26
N VAL A 60 19.42 8.37 -7.78
CA VAL A 60 18.88 8.70 -6.44
C VAL A 60 18.83 7.49 -5.51
N ARG A 61 19.46 6.37 -5.89
CA ARG A 61 19.42 5.12 -5.11
C ARG A 61 19.97 5.27 -3.69
N THR A 62 20.97 6.11 -3.48
CA THR A 62 21.53 6.40 -2.14
C THR A 62 20.54 7.12 -1.22
N ALA A 63 19.59 7.87 -1.79
CA ALA A 63 18.52 8.58 -1.09
C ALA A 63 17.15 7.91 -1.29
N GLN A 64 17.11 6.63 -1.66
CA GLN A 64 15.88 5.95 -2.08
C GLN A 64 14.74 6.05 -1.06
N ILE A 65 15.05 5.96 0.23
CA ILE A 65 14.05 5.98 1.32
C ILE A 65 13.28 7.30 1.28
N ILE A 66 13.97 8.43 1.13
CA ILE A 66 13.36 9.76 1.11
C ILE A 66 12.42 9.90 -0.08
N HIS A 67 12.85 9.43 -1.26
CA HIS A 67 12.04 9.52 -2.48
C HIS A 67 10.84 8.57 -2.45
N VAL A 68 10.99 7.35 -1.90
CA VAL A 68 9.87 6.42 -1.71
C VAL A 68 8.86 7.02 -0.74
N GLU A 69 9.31 7.58 0.38
CA GLU A 69 8.43 8.22 1.37
C GLU A 69 7.63 9.38 0.77
N ASP A 70 8.27 10.28 0.02
CA ASP A 70 7.58 11.41 -0.63
C ASP A 70 6.53 10.93 -1.66
N TRP A 71 6.87 9.89 -2.42
CA TRP A 71 5.94 9.26 -3.37
C TRP A 71 4.72 8.64 -2.67
N VAL A 72 4.95 7.88 -1.60
CA VAL A 72 3.89 7.24 -0.79
C VAL A 72 3.02 8.28 -0.08
N GLN A 73 3.62 9.35 0.44
CA GLN A 73 2.91 10.48 1.05
C GLN A 73 2.02 11.20 0.05
N SER A 74 2.46 11.31 -1.21
CA SER A 74 1.67 11.93 -2.27
C SER A 74 0.39 11.14 -2.58
N TYR A 75 0.48 9.81 -2.61
CA TYR A 75 -0.71 8.94 -2.71
C TYR A 75 -1.61 9.01 -1.47
N SER A 76 -1.01 8.99 -0.28
CA SER A 76 -1.74 9.08 0.99
C SER A 76 -2.49 10.40 1.12
N ARG A 77 -1.91 11.50 0.63
CA ARG A 77 -2.55 12.80 0.55
C ARG A 77 -3.74 12.79 -0.40
N LEU A 78 -3.60 12.19 -1.58
CA LEU A 78 -4.72 12.08 -2.53
C LEU A 78 -5.89 11.30 -1.93
N TYR A 79 -5.60 10.17 -1.27
CA TYR A 79 -6.61 9.40 -0.53
C TYR A 79 -7.31 10.29 0.50
N ARG A 80 -6.55 10.98 1.36
CA ARG A 80 -7.10 11.86 2.41
C ARG A 80 -7.97 12.97 1.85
N VAL A 81 -7.54 13.65 0.79
CA VAL A 81 -8.33 14.72 0.12
C VAL A 81 -9.69 14.18 -0.34
N LEU A 82 -9.72 12.98 -0.95
CA LEU A 82 -10.97 12.36 -1.40
C LEU A 82 -11.84 11.93 -0.21
N THR A 83 -11.25 11.30 0.81
CA THR A 83 -12.01 10.82 1.96
C THR A 83 -12.50 11.93 2.87
N GLU A 84 -11.73 12.99 3.10
CA GLU A 84 -12.15 14.12 3.94
C GLU A 84 -13.38 14.83 3.34
N ALA A 85 -13.46 14.90 2.01
CA ALA A 85 -14.58 15.51 1.31
C ALA A 85 -15.81 14.58 1.19
N LEU A 86 -15.59 13.28 0.95
CA LEU A 86 -16.69 12.35 0.58
C LEU A 86 -17.06 11.36 1.69
N LEU A 87 -16.09 10.95 2.51
CA LEU A 87 -16.18 9.82 3.44
C LEU A 87 -15.36 10.10 4.71
N PRO A 88 -15.67 11.18 5.48
CA PRO A 88 -14.76 11.72 6.49
C PRO A 88 -14.44 10.73 7.62
N SER A 89 -15.35 9.81 7.93
CA SER A 89 -15.15 8.74 8.92
C SER A 89 -14.09 7.71 8.51
N TYR A 90 -13.63 7.71 7.25
CA TYR A 90 -12.73 6.71 6.68
C TYR A 90 -11.41 7.31 6.17
N ALA A 91 -11.01 8.48 6.69
CA ALA A 91 -9.82 9.21 6.26
C ALA A 91 -8.48 8.59 6.70
N GLU A 92 -8.52 7.57 7.56
CA GLU A 92 -7.33 6.85 8.00
C GLU A 92 -6.74 5.99 6.87
N ILE A 93 -5.42 6.10 6.71
CA ILE A 93 -4.64 5.30 5.76
C ILE A 93 -3.30 4.92 6.38
N GLU A 94 -2.93 3.65 6.22
CA GLU A 94 -1.65 3.08 6.63
C GLU A 94 -0.81 2.79 5.38
N ALA A 95 0.51 2.91 5.49
CA ALA A 95 1.44 2.57 4.42
C ALA A 95 2.57 1.70 4.98
N PHE A 96 2.98 0.67 4.24
CA PHE A 96 4.10 -0.18 4.61
C PHE A 96 4.75 -0.83 3.39
N TYR A 97 6.04 -1.12 3.47
CA TYR A 97 6.76 -1.86 2.43
C TYR A 97 6.29 -3.32 2.41
N ALA A 98 6.08 -3.86 1.21
CA ALA A 98 5.65 -5.25 1.03
C ALA A 98 6.81 -6.24 1.14
N ASP A 99 8.01 -5.82 0.73
CA ASP A 99 9.29 -6.52 0.87
C ASP A 99 10.46 -5.49 0.76
N SER A 100 11.70 -5.96 0.80
CA SER A 100 12.93 -5.15 0.69
C SER A 100 13.56 -5.15 -0.71
N GLN A 101 12.86 -5.66 -1.73
CA GLN A 101 13.43 -5.89 -3.06
C GLN A 101 13.10 -4.75 -4.04
N MET A 102 13.91 -4.61 -5.09
CA MET A 102 13.71 -3.65 -6.18
C MET A 102 13.06 -4.31 -7.40
N PRO A 103 12.13 -3.66 -8.13
CA PRO A 103 11.47 -2.37 -7.84
C PRO A 103 10.73 -2.37 -6.49
N VAL A 104 10.64 -1.22 -5.83
CA VAL A 104 10.02 -1.12 -4.51
C VAL A 104 8.53 -1.41 -4.60
N ALA A 105 8.02 -2.21 -3.66
CA ALA A 105 6.59 -2.48 -3.54
C ALA A 105 6.08 -1.94 -2.20
N VAL A 106 5.10 -1.04 -2.26
CA VAL A 106 4.47 -0.43 -1.08
C VAL A 106 2.98 -0.78 -1.08
N VAL A 107 2.46 -1.11 0.09
CA VAL A 107 1.04 -1.35 0.32
C VAL A 107 0.47 -0.14 1.03
N LEU A 108 -0.63 0.38 0.48
CA LEU A 108 -1.51 1.33 1.13
C LEU A 108 -2.76 0.61 1.60
N ARG A 109 -3.12 0.79 2.87
CA ARG A 109 -4.30 0.21 3.48
C ARG A 109 -5.23 1.29 3.99
N GLY A 110 -6.48 1.26 3.58
CA GLY A 110 -7.48 2.27 3.95
C GLY A 110 -8.87 1.65 4.05
N GLN A 111 -9.75 2.33 4.78
CA GLN A 111 -11.11 1.86 5.03
C GLN A 111 -12.13 2.31 3.97
N ALA A 112 -11.83 3.39 3.23
CA ALA A 112 -12.67 3.88 2.14
C ALA A 112 -12.45 3.05 0.87
N LEU A 113 -13.04 1.85 0.83
CA LEU A 113 -12.92 0.90 -0.27
C LEU A 113 -13.23 1.52 -1.65
N PRO A 114 -14.28 2.36 -1.83
CA PRO A 114 -14.54 3.00 -3.12
C PRO A 114 -13.39 3.89 -3.57
N VAL A 115 -12.73 4.61 -2.65
CA VAL A 115 -11.62 5.51 -2.97
C VAL A 115 -10.40 4.72 -3.45
N LEU A 116 -10.04 3.64 -2.75
CA LEU A 116 -8.93 2.76 -3.18
C LEU A 116 -9.23 2.06 -4.49
N GLY A 117 -10.49 1.63 -4.69
CA GLY A 117 -11.00 1.18 -5.97
C GLY A 117 -10.77 2.22 -7.06
N ILE A 118 -11.14 3.48 -6.86
CA ILE A 118 -10.90 4.52 -7.87
C ILE A 118 -9.41 4.77 -8.11
N MET A 119 -8.60 4.82 -7.06
CA MET A 119 -7.15 5.00 -7.19
C MET A 119 -6.51 3.89 -8.02
N ALA A 120 -6.84 2.63 -7.75
CA ALA A 120 -6.33 1.49 -8.52
C ALA A 120 -6.84 1.45 -9.97
N GLY A 121 -8.05 1.94 -10.25
CA GLY A 121 -8.69 1.80 -11.56
C GLY A 121 -8.48 2.99 -12.50
N TYR A 122 -8.13 4.15 -11.94
CA TYR A 122 -8.00 5.39 -12.68
C TYR A 122 -6.64 6.04 -12.44
N ILE A 123 -6.25 6.28 -11.19
CA ILE A 123 -5.03 7.05 -10.87
C ILE A 123 -3.75 6.27 -11.13
N VAL A 124 -3.61 5.08 -10.55
CA VAL A 124 -2.39 4.27 -10.66
C VAL A 124 -2.02 3.98 -12.12
N PRO A 125 -2.93 3.48 -12.98
CA PRO A 125 -2.61 3.25 -14.38
C PRO A 125 -2.37 4.55 -15.15
N TYR A 126 -3.06 5.64 -14.79
CA TYR A 126 -2.85 6.96 -15.40
C TYR A 126 -1.45 7.52 -15.12
N VAL A 127 -1.03 7.52 -13.86
CA VAL A 127 0.29 7.99 -13.45
C VAL A 127 1.36 7.19 -14.18
N ALA A 128 1.30 5.86 -14.13
CA ALA A 128 2.28 5.00 -14.81
C ALA A 128 2.36 5.29 -16.33
N LEU A 129 1.23 5.53 -16.99
CA LEU A 129 1.16 5.80 -18.43
C LEU A 129 1.70 7.20 -18.83
N ARG A 130 1.58 8.18 -17.93
CA ARG A 130 1.82 9.60 -18.23
C ARG A 130 3.08 10.17 -17.62
N GLN A 131 3.69 9.49 -16.65
CA GLN A 131 4.90 9.96 -15.96
C GLN A 131 6.08 10.17 -16.91
N ASP A 132 6.24 9.33 -17.94
CA ASP A 132 7.30 9.47 -18.95
C ASP A 132 7.04 10.61 -19.97
N LYS A 133 5.86 11.24 -19.95
CA LYS A 133 5.48 12.27 -20.94
C LYS A 133 5.73 13.66 -20.37
N ALA A 134 6.67 14.38 -20.97
CA ALA A 134 7.10 15.73 -20.57
C ALA A 134 5.99 16.79 -20.59
N THR A 135 4.90 16.59 -21.36
CA THR A 135 3.79 17.53 -21.47
C THR A 135 2.48 16.87 -21.07
N GLN A 136 2.04 17.18 -19.84
CA GLN A 136 0.75 16.76 -19.31
C GLN A 136 -0.26 17.89 -19.51
N SER A 137 -1.35 17.61 -20.22
CA SER A 137 -2.42 18.61 -20.38
C SER A 137 -3.17 18.75 -19.07
N SER A 138 -3.32 19.97 -18.55
CA SER A 138 -4.15 20.22 -17.37
C SER A 138 -5.59 19.77 -17.59
N ALA A 139 -6.09 19.85 -18.83
CA ALA A 139 -7.42 19.40 -19.20
C ALA A 139 -7.58 17.87 -19.08
N GLU A 140 -6.51 17.11 -19.31
CA GLU A 140 -6.54 15.65 -19.15
C GLU A 140 -6.69 15.26 -17.68
N VAL A 141 -5.92 15.90 -16.80
CA VAL A 141 -6.02 15.69 -15.35
C VAL A 141 -7.42 16.10 -14.84
N SER A 142 -7.96 17.23 -15.30
CA SER A 142 -9.33 17.64 -14.97
C SER A 142 -10.37 16.60 -15.40
N ALA A 143 -10.29 16.11 -16.64
CA ALA A 143 -11.22 15.09 -17.15
C ALA A 143 -11.13 13.76 -16.37
N LEU A 144 -9.92 13.36 -15.96
CA LEU A 144 -9.71 12.20 -15.09
C LEU A 144 -10.43 12.39 -13.74
N ILE A 145 -10.26 13.56 -13.12
CA ILE A 145 -10.89 13.87 -11.83
C ILE A 145 -12.42 13.88 -11.96
N ASP A 146 -12.97 14.49 -13.02
CA ASP A 146 -14.41 14.47 -13.26
C ASP A 146 -14.96 13.04 -13.37
N LEU A 147 -14.23 12.16 -14.05
CA LEU A 147 -14.60 10.75 -14.17
C LEU A 147 -14.56 10.03 -12.82
N MET A 148 -13.55 10.31 -12.00
CA MET A 148 -13.40 9.74 -10.66
C MET A 148 -14.51 10.20 -9.72
N LEU A 149 -14.79 11.51 -9.66
CA LEU A 149 -15.82 12.07 -8.79
C LEU A 149 -17.21 11.55 -9.18
N LYS A 150 -17.47 11.43 -10.48
CA LYS A 150 -18.69 10.77 -10.98
C LYS A 150 -18.77 9.30 -10.54
N ALA A 151 -17.65 8.57 -10.56
CA ALA A 151 -17.62 7.17 -10.14
C ALA A 151 -17.75 6.99 -8.62
N LEU A 152 -17.36 7.99 -7.83
CA LEU A 152 -17.58 8.06 -6.38
C LEU A 152 -18.98 8.58 -6.00
N ALA A 153 -19.84 8.87 -6.98
CA ALA A 153 -21.17 9.46 -6.75
C ALA A 153 -21.11 10.73 -5.88
N ALA A 154 -20.15 11.62 -6.16
CA ALA A 154 -19.93 12.87 -5.42
C ALA A 154 -21.00 13.96 -5.69
N ASP A 155 -22.24 13.56 -5.97
CA ASP A 155 -23.33 14.45 -6.41
C ASP A 155 -23.86 15.34 -5.26
N ASP A 156 -23.57 14.99 -4.01
CA ASP A 156 -24.00 15.73 -2.82
C ASP A 156 -23.14 16.97 -2.50
N LEU A 157 -22.01 17.14 -3.21
CA LEU A 157 -21.13 18.30 -3.00
C LEU A 157 -21.72 19.57 -3.63
N THR A 158 -21.60 20.69 -2.92
CA THR A 158 -21.89 22.00 -3.53
C THR A 158 -20.90 22.29 -4.66
N PRO A 159 -21.23 23.19 -5.61
CA PRO A 159 -20.30 23.57 -6.68
C PRO A 159 -18.96 24.07 -6.15
N ALA A 160 -18.97 24.89 -5.09
CA ALA A 160 -17.75 25.41 -4.47
C ALA A 160 -16.87 24.30 -3.86
N GLN A 161 -17.47 23.33 -3.15
CA GLN A 161 -16.75 22.18 -2.61
C GLN A 161 -16.19 21.29 -3.72
N THR A 162 -16.95 21.11 -4.80
CA THR A 162 -16.53 20.34 -5.96
C THR A 162 -15.32 20.97 -6.64
N ASP A 163 -15.34 22.28 -6.87
CA ASP A 163 -14.22 22.99 -7.50
C ASP A 163 -12.95 22.97 -6.64
N ASP A 164 -13.10 23.15 -5.32
CA ASP A 164 -11.99 23.03 -4.38
C ASP A 164 -11.41 21.60 -4.36
N LEU A 165 -12.27 20.58 -4.26
CA LEU A 165 -11.86 19.19 -4.31
C LEU A 165 -11.12 18.85 -5.61
N LYS A 166 -11.61 19.35 -6.76
CA LYS A 166 -10.94 19.17 -8.06
C LYS A 166 -9.56 19.81 -8.08
N MET A 167 -9.43 21.04 -7.58
CA MET A 167 -8.16 21.73 -7.50
C MET A 167 -7.16 20.97 -6.62
N GLN A 168 -7.59 20.50 -5.45
CA GLN A 168 -6.76 19.73 -4.53
C GLN A 168 -6.32 18.38 -5.13
N CYS A 169 -7.25 17.65 -5.76
CA CYS A 169 -6.95 16.40 -6.46
C CYS A 169 -5.96 16.62 -7.61
N ALA A 170 -6.15 17.67 -8.42
CA ALA A 170 -5.25 18.00 -9.51
C ALA A 170 -3.82 18.29 -9.01
N GLY A 171 -3.70 19.04 -7.91
CA GLY A 171 -2.41 19.30 -7.27
C GLY A 171 -1.74 18.01 -6.76
N ALA A 172 -2.50 17.12 -6.12
CA ALA A 172 -1.99 15.86 -5.62
C ALA A 172 -1.54 14.92 -6.75
N ILE A 173 -2.35 14.76 -7.81
CA ILE A 173 -2.02 13.93 -8.97
C ILE A 173 -0.76 14.47 -9.67
N LYS A 174 -0.67 15.79 -9.91
CA LYS A 174 0.52 16.41 -10.50
C LYS A 174 1.77 16.17 -9.66
N ARG A 175 1.66 16.21 -8.33
CA ARG A 175 2.79 15.87 -7.44
C ARG A 175 3.22 14.41 -7.61
N ILE A 176 2.28 13.47 -7.64
CA ILE A 176 2.58 12.05 -7.87
C ILE A 176 3.27 11.85 -9.22
N MET A 177 2.78 12.48 -10.28
CA MET A 177 3.35 12.37 -11.62
C MET A 177 4.75 12.98 -11.75
N ASN A 178 5.07 13.97 -10.92
CA ASN A 178 6.38 14.60 -10.86
C ASN A 178 7.32 13.91 -9.85
N ALA A 179 6.91 12.80 -9.23
CA ALA A 179 7.74 12.05 -8.32
C ALA A 179 8.96 11.47 -9.04
N THR A 180 10.07 11.35 -8.32
CA THR A 180 11.33 10.81 -8.85
C THR A 180 11.22 9.32 -9.21
N LEU A 181 10.36 8.56 -8.52
CA LEU A 181 10.17 7.13 -8.76
C LEU A 181 9.33 6.91 -10.00
N LYS A 182 9.79 6.06 -10.91
CA LYS A 182 9.00 5.64 -12.06
C LYS A 182 7.99 4.58 -11.65
N GLN A 183 6.70 4.89 -11.79
CA GLN A 183 5.65 3.98 -11.37
C GLN A 183 5.43 2.84 -12.38
N ILE A 184 5.31 1.62 -11.85
CA ILE A 184 4.93 0.42 -12.60
C ILE A 184 3.48 0.09 -12.23
N SER A 185 2.58 0.07 -13.22
CA SER A 185 1.18 -0.27 -12.96
C SER A 185 1.01 -1.78 -12.82
N LEU A 186 0.45 -2.20 -11.69
CA LEU A 186 -0.08 -3.55 -11.51
C LEU A 186 -1.57 -3.65 -11.85
N THR A 187 -2.23 -2.55 -12.25
CA THR A 187 -3.66 -2.52 -12.54
C THR A 187 -3.93 -1.93 -13.92
N ASP A 188 -5.10 -2.28 -14.48
CA ASP A 188 -5.60 -1.71 -15.73
C ASP A 188 -6.60 -0.57 -15.47
N PHE A 189 -6.81 0.26 -16.50
CA PHE A 189 -7.90 1.21 -16.50
C PHE A 189 -9.25 0.51 -16.42
N GLU A 190 -10.12 0.97 -15.53
CA GLU A 190 -11.49 0.45 -15.41
C GLU A 190 -12.34 0.78 -16.64
N ARG A 191 -12.09 1.94 -17.27
CA ARG A 191 -12.75 2.35 -18.51
C ARG A 191 -11.71 2.66 -19.58
N PRO A 192 -11.62 1.89 -20.67
CA PRO A 192 -10.62 2.09 -21.72
C PRO A 192 -10.82 3.39 -22.52
N ALA A 193 -11.92 4.12 -22.30
CA ALA A 193 -12.16 5.42 -22.93
C ALA A 193 -11.00 6.41 -22.69
N LEU A 194 -10.35 6.36 -21.52
CA LEU A 194 -9.15 7.16 -21.26
C LEU A 194 -7.89 6.60 -21.94
N ALA A 195 -7.82 5.29 -22.16
CA ALA A 195 -6.74 4.64 -22.90
C ALA A 195 -6.79 4.91 -24.41
N LEU A 196 -7.95 5.34 -24.93
CA LEU A 196 -8.17 5.69 -26.34
C LEU A 196 -7.70 7.11 -26.70
N VAL A 197 -7.37 7.95 -25.71
CA VAL A 197 -6.75 9.27 -25.95
C VAL A 197 -5.27 9.08 -26.30
N ARG A 198 -5.06 8.61 -27.55
CA ARG A 198 -3.77 8.33 -28.20
C ARG A 198 -2.84 7.45 -27.36
N ARG A 199 -2.89 6.14 -27.57
CA ARG A 199 -1.65 5.34 -27.50
C ARG A 199 -0.75 5.89 -28.62
N PRO A 200 0.34 6.64 -28.36
CA PRO A 200 1.38 6.74 -29.38
C PRO A 200 1.75 5.29 -29.73
N ARG A 201 2.00 5.01 -31.02
CA ARG A 201 2.45 3.69 -31.52
C ARG A 201 3.30 3.03 -30.45
N GLN A 202 2.88 1.85 -29.96
CA GLN A 202 3.57 1.08 -28.92
C GLN A 202 5.07 1.14 -29.21
N GLN A 203 5.80 1.97 -28.47
CA GLN A 203 7.24 1.78 -28.33
C GLN A 203 7.36 0.40 -27.72
N ALA A 204 8.20 -0.45 -28.35
CA ALA A 204 8.40 -1.84 -27.94
C ALA A 204 8.41 -1.91 -26.42
N GLU A 205 7.52 -2.72 -25.86
CA GLU A 205 7.49 -2.94 -24.41
C GLU A 205 8.93 -3.22 -23.98
N PRO A 206 9.49 -2.50 -23.00
CA PRO A 206 10.80 -2.83 -22.47
C PRO A 206 10.75 -4.30 -22.08
N SER A 207 11.45 -5.14 -22.84
CA SER A 207 11.60 -6.55 -22.52
C SER A 207 12.47 -6.58 -21.28
N PHE A 208 11.84 -6.57 -20.11
CA PHE A 208 12.54 -6.80 -18.87
C PHE A 208 13.06 -8.23 -18.93
N ASP A 209 14.39 -8.34 -19.04
CA ASP A 209 15.08 -9.62 -18.90
C ASP A 209 14.91 -10.09 -17.45
N MET A 210 13.88 -10.91 -17.23
CA MET A 210 13.52 -11.45 -15.91
C MET A 210 14.44 -12.59 -15.45
N THR A 211 15.60 -12.77 -16.08
CA THR A 211 16.47 -13.94 -15.86
C THR A 211 17.44 -13.81 -14.68
N TYR A 212 17.53 -12.65 -14.01
CA TYR A 212 18.29 -12.51 -12.76
C TYR A 212 17.41 -12.82 -11.55
N ILE A 213 17.32 -14.11 -11.22
CA ILE A 213 16.84 -14.59 -9.92
C ILE A 213 18.05 -15.18 -9.20
N GLU A 214 18.71 -14.38 -8.34
CA GLU A 214 19.43 -14.95 -7.22
C GLU A 214 18.40 -15.60 -6.29
N THR A 215 18.54 -16.90 -6.10
CA THR A 215 17.79 -17.70 -5.13
C THR A 215 18.20 -17.29 -3.72
N ASP A 216 17.59 -16.22 -3.21
CA ASP A 216 17.68 -15.86 -1.79
C ASP A 216 16.69 -16.70 -0.97
N ASP A 217 17.20 -17.19 0.16
CA ASP A 217 16.49 -17.93 1.19
C ASP A 217 15.23 -17.21 1.70
N PRO A 218 14.22 -17.95 2.22
CA PRO A 218 13.02 -17.36 2.77
C PRO A 218 13.34 -16.64 4.09
N GLN A 219 13.78 -15.39 4.02
CA GLN A 219 13.66 -14.49 5.17
C GLN A 219 12.18 -14.23 5.42
N THR A 220 11.69 -14.76 6.54
CA THR A 220 10.42 -14.35 7.14
C THR A 220 10.41 -12.83 7.31
N PRO A 221 9.37 -12.11 6.84
CA PRO A 221 9.31 -10.67 6.99
C PRO A 221 9.27 -10.31 8.47
N SER A 222 10.28 -9.61 8.96
CA SER A 222 10.24 -8.99 10.29
C SER A 222 9.20 -7.86 10.24
N GLU A 223 7.95 -8.17 10.60
CA GLU A 223 6.84 -7.20 10.70
C GLU A 223 7.10 -6.04 11.68
N GLN A 224 8.17 -6.10 12.48
CA GLN A 224 8.45 -5.15 13.55
C GLN A 224 9.18 -3.87 13.15
N LEU A 225 9.74 -3.76 11.94
CA LEU A 225 10.62 -2.63 11.63
C LEU A 225 9.95 -1.41 10.95
N PHE A 226 8.76 -1.53 10.35
CA PHE A 226 8.34 -0.48 9.38
C PHE A 226 6.85 -0.14 9.37
N ARG A 227 6.20 -0.11 10.53
CA ARG A 227 5.13 0.88 10.70
C ARG A 227 5.83 2.21 10.89
N VAL A 228 6.05 2.95 9.81
CA VAL A 228 6.29 4.40 9.95
C VAL A 228 4.91 4.99 10.19
N PRO A 229 4.50 5.31 11.43
CA PRO A 229 3.34 6.15 11.62
C PRO A 229 3.62 7.43 10.85
N LEU A 230 2.88 7.65 9.76
CA LEU A 230 2.88 8.92 9.05
C LEU A 230 2.64 10.00 10.11
N PRO A 231 3.43 11.09 10.16
CA PRO A 231 3.25 12.11 11.19
C PRO A 231 1.81 12.62 11.12
N THR A 232 0.98 12.20 12.08
CA THR A 232 -0.32 12.79 12.33
C THR A 232 -0.02 14.19 12.82
N ARG A 233 -0.30 15.19 11.99
CA ARG A 233 -0.14 16.60 12.32
C ARG A 233 -1.06 16.90 13.52
N ASN A 234 -0.55 16.76 14.74
CA ASN A 234 -1.19 17.27 15.94
C ASN A 234 -1.20 18.80 15.85
N PRO A 235 -2.36 19.48 15.80
CA PRO A 235 -2.43 20.93 15.68
C PRO A 235 -2.18 21.69 17.01
N SER A 236 -1.58 21.06 18.02
CA SER A 236 -1.31 21.68 19.32
C SER A 236 0.19 21.62 19.65
N GLY A 237 0.89 22.69 19.27
CA GLY A 237 2.30 22.88 19.57
C GLY A 237 2.57 22.99 21.07
N THR A 238 3.42 22.11 21.58
CA THR A 238 4.33 22.40 22.70
C THR A 238 5.71 21.84 22.33
N PRO A 239 6.80 22.59 22.60
CA PRO A 239 8.14 22.16 22.22
C PRO A 239 8.58 21.00 23.13
N SER A 240 8.44 19.76 22.64
CA SER A 240 8.91 18.57 23.34
C SER A 240 10.40 18.40 23.13
N THR A 241 11.17 18.64 24.19
CA THR A 241 12.57 18.22 24.31
C THR A 241 12.72 16.73 24.02
N SER A 242 13.70 16.37 23.20
CA SER A 242 14.01 15.00 22.79
C SER A 242 14.43 14.15 23.99
N ARG A 243 13.49 13.39 24.56
CA ARG A 243 13.78 12.25 25.43
C ARG A 243 13.52 10.98 24.64
N ARG A 244 14.57 10.16 24.53
CA ARG A 244 14.47 8.80 23.98
C ARG A 244 13.35 8.04 24.73
N PRO A 245 12.57 7.21 24.03
CA PRO A 245 11.55 6.39 24.68
C PRO A 245 12.20 5.46 25.72
N PRO A 246 11.57 5.26 26.89
CA PRO A 246 12.08 4.34 27.90
C PRO A 246 12.08 2.91 27.37
N VAL A 247 13.19 2.21 27.59
CA VAL A 247 13.34 0.79 27.28
C VAL A 247 12.46 -0.01 28.25
N PRO A 248 11.55 -0.87 27.78
CA PRO A 248 10.82 -1.79 28.66
C PRO A 248 11.80 -2.73 29.37
N PRO A 249 11.65 -2.99 30.68
CA PRO A 249 12.43 -4.00 31.35
C PRO A 249 12.15 -5.37 30.71
N LEU A 250 13.20 -6.12 30.39
CA LEU A 250 13.09 -7.51 29.97
C LEU A 250 12.47 -8.36 31.10
N PRO A 251 11.71 -9.41 30.76
CA PRO A 251 11.30 -10.41 31.73
C PRO A 251 12.54 -11.05 32.35
N ASP A 252 12.60 -11.01 33.68
CA ASP A 252 13.57 -11.75 34.48
C ASP A 252 13.29 -13.25 34.26
N ASP A 253 14.25 -13.96 33.67
CA ASP A 253 14.22 -15.42 33.64
C ASP A 253 14.39 -15.90 35.09
N GLY A 254 13.25 -16.18 35.72
CA GLY A 254 13.17 -16.76 37.05
C GLY A 254 13.88 -18.11 37.08
N ASP A 255 15.06 -18.12 37.70
CA ASP A 255 15.79 -19.32 38.07
C ASP A 255 15.00 -20.04 39.17
N ASP A 256 14.22 -21.03 38.74
CA ASP A 256 13.44 -21.92 39.58
C ASP A 256 14.38 -22.96 40.22
N SER A 257 14.83 -22.67 41.43
CA SER A 257 15.54 -23.62 42.30
C SER A 257 14.96 -23.57 43.71
N THR A 258 13.67 -23.92 43.84
CA THR A 258 13.07 -24.24 45.14
C THR A 258 13.25 -25.72 45.45
N ALA A 259 14.34 -26.01 46.16
CA ALA A 259 14.55 -27.31 46.81
C ALA A 259 13.41 -27.62 47.78
N SER A 260 12.77 -28.76 47.54
CA SER A 260 11.69 -29.33 48.34
C SER A 260 12.17 -29.74 49.73
N ASN A 261 11.54 -29.20 50.77
CA ASN A 261 11.65 -29.70 52.15
C ASN A 261 10.30 -30.33 52.53
N PRO A 262 10.24 -31.64 52.89
CA PRO A 262 8.99 -32.29 53.26
C PRO A 262 8.59 -32.00 54.72
N PRO A 263 7.29 -31.88 55.03
CA PRO A 263 6.83 -31.71 56.40
C PRO A 263 6.86 -33.03 57.17
N SER A 264 7.59 -33.01 58.29
CA SER A 264 7.61 -34.02 59.33
C SER A 264 6.22 -34.23 59.96
N GLY A 265 5.60 -35.38 59.66
CA GLY A 265 4.37 -35.84 60.29
C GLY A 265 4.59 -36.22 61.76
N ARG A 266 3.77 -35.64 62.64
CA ARG A 266 3.65 -36.06 64.05
C ARG A 266 2.78 -37.32 64.15
N PRO A 267 3.13 -38.28 65.03
CA PRO A 267 2.31 -39.46 65.28
C PRO A 267 1.09 -39.10 66.16
N ILE A 268 -0.08 -39.56 65.73
CA ILE A 268 -1.31 -39.56 66.53
C ILE A 268 -1.21 -40.73 67.51
N ASN A 269 -1.14 -40.42 68.80
CA ASN A 269 -1.16 -41.41 69.87
C ASN A 269 -2.61 -41.89 70.07
N ARG A 270 -2.81 -43.18 69.78
CA ARG A 270 -4.03 -43.95 70.05
C ARG A 270 -3.90 -44.53 71.46
N ARG A 271 -4.76 -44.11 72.39
CA ARG A 271 -5.09 -44.94 73.57
C ARG A 271 -6.58 -44.89 73.85
N ASP A 272 -7.15 -46.08 73.74
CA ASP A 272 -8.46 -46.49 74.21
C ASP A 272 -8.52 -46.54 75.75
N ARG A 273 -9.77 -46.51 76.25
CA ARG A 273 -10.29 -46.91 77.57
C ARG A 273 -10.23 -45.90 78.71
#